data_AF-A0A1T4LYJ8-F1
#
_entry.id   AF-A0A1T4LYJ8-F1
#
_cell.length_a   1.000
_cell.length_b   1.000
_cell.length_c   1.000
_cell.angle_alpha   90.00
_cell.angle_beta   90.00
_cell.angle_gamma   90.00
#
_symmetry.space_group_name_H-M   'P 1'
#
loop_
_entity.id
_entity.type
_entity.pdbx_description
1 polymer ?
#
loop_
_entity_poly.entity_id
_entity_poly.type
_entity_poly.pdbx_seq_one_letter_code
_entity_poly.pdbx_strand_id
1 'polypeptide(L)'
;MSLIIILVIMFIHTSNNEYGWESYNYEIIKYQVKAGDTLWAIAKKHKPKQIKIREYIYYLRKLNEDKVKLIIGDEIKVYKIKS
;
A
#
# COMPACT_ATOMS: atom_id res chain seq x y z
N MET A 1 27.57 -8.19 -28.32
CA MET A 1 26.82 -6.93 -28.10
C MET A 1 25.38 -7.20 -27.66
N SER A 2 24.65 -8.09 -28.32
CA SER A 2 23.24 -8.39 -28.03
C SER A 2 22.99 -9.11 -26.69
N LEU A 3 23.90 -9.98 -26.23
CA LEU A 3 23.75 -10.73 -24.97
C LEU A 3 23.83 -9.83 -23.72
N ILE A 4 24.70 -8.82 -23.75
CA ILE A 4 24.89 -7.86 -22.65
C ILE A 4 23.61 -7.03 -22.46
N ILE A 5 22.96 -6.63 -23.56
CA ILE A 5 21.72 -5.85 -23.54
C ILE A 5 20.57 -6.66 -22.89
N ILE A 6 20.45 -7.95 -23.20
CA ILE A 6 19.44 -8.84 -22.60
C ILE A 6 19.66 -8.99 -21.09
N LEU A 7 20.92 -9.16 -20.65
CA LEU A 7 21.27 -9.25 -19.23
C LEU A 7 20.98 -7.95 -18.48
N VAL A 8 21.20 -6.79 -19.12
CA VAL A 8 20.85 -5.48 -18.55
C VAL A 8 19.33 -5.32 -18.44
N ILE A 9 18.55 -5.76 -19.43
CA ILE A 9 17.07 -5.74 -19.38
C ILE A 9 16.53 -6.64 -18.27
N MET A 10 17.10 -7.84 -18.10
CA MET A 10 16.74 -8.76 -17.01
C MET A 10 17.09 -8.20 -15.63
N PHE A 11 18.22 -7.49 -15.52
CA PHE A 11 18.63 -6.81 -14.28
C PHE A 11 17.74 -5.60 -13.94
N ILE A 12 17.23 -4.89 -14.95
CA ILE A 12 16.23 -3.83 -14.76
C ILE A 12 14.88 -4.44 -14.33
N HIS A 13 14.50 -5.59 -14.88
CA HIS A 13 13.22 -6.25 -14.54
C HIS A 13 13.17 -6.74 -13.08
N THR A 14 14.30 -7.08 -12.46
CA THR A 14 14.36 -7.48 -11.05
C THR A 14 14.39 -6.30 -10.06
N SER A 15 14.41 -5.06 -10.53
CA SER A 15 14.50 -3.86 -9.67
C SER A 15 13.16 -3.29 -9.20
N ASN A 16 12.04 -3.82 -9.70
CA ASN A 16 10.73 -3.51 -9.15
C ASN A 16 10.44 -4.50 -8.03
N ASN A 17 10.69 -4.08 -6.79
CA ASN A 17 10.15 -4.77 -5.61
C ASN A 17 8.62 -4.66 -5.62
N GLU A 18 7.97 -5.43 -6.49
CA GLU A 18 6.53 -5.64 -6.47
C GLU A 18 6.23 -6.68 -5.39
N TYR A 19 6.41 -6.30 -4.12
CA TYR A 19 5.82 -7.03 -3.01
C TYR A 19 4.32 -6.74 -2.98
N GLY A 20 3.63 -7.17 -4.02
CA GLY A 20 2.26 -6.77 -4.34
C GLY A 20 1.24 -7.72 -3.74
N TRP A 21 0.14 -7.16 -3.25
CA TRP A 21 -1.01 -7.83 -2.64
C TRP A 21 -1.83 -8.62 -3.68
N GLU A 22 -1.22 -9.00 -4.79
CA GLU A 22 -1.83 -9.56 -6.00
C GLU A 22 -2.48 -10.92 -5.76
N SER A 23 -2.01 -11.64 -4.74
CA SER A 23 -2.61 -12.91 -4.31
C SER A 23 -3.85 -12.75 -3.45
N TYR A 24 -4.22 -11.52 -3.03
CA TYR A 24 -5.40 -11.25 -2.22
C TYR A 24 -6.45 -10.50 -3.02
N ASN A 25 -7.70 -10.97 -2.98
CA ASN A 25 -8.81 -10.21 -3.53
C ASN A 25 -9.15 -9.08 -2.55
N TYR A 26 -8.68 -7.86 -2.84
CA TYR A 26 -8.94 -6.68 -2.03
C TYR A 26 -9.98 -5.75 -2.68
N GLU A 27 -10.59 -4.92 -1.85
CA GLU A 27 -11.38 -3.75 -2.24
C GLU A 27 -10.78 -2.49 -1.60
N ILE A 28 -11.04 -1.34 -2.23
CA ILE A 28 -10.71 -0.03 -1.67
C ILE A 28 -11.99 0.55 -1.09
N ILE A 29 -11.97 0.87 0.20
CA ILE A 29 -13.09 1.55 0.88
C ILE A 29 -12.67 2.95 1.33
N LYS A 30 -13.65 3.82 1.48
CA LYS A 30 -13.47 5.15 2.07
C LYS A 30 -13.52 5.06 3.59
N TYR A 31 -12.62 5.77 4.25
CA TYR A 31 -12.58 5.94 5.69
C TYR A 31 -12.55 7.43 6.03
N GLN A 32 -13.50 7.87 6.85
CA GLN A 32 -13.52 9.24 7.34
C GLN A 32 -12.61 9.37 8.56
N VAL A 33 -11.62 10.26 8.48
CA VAL A 33 -10.65 10.54 9.54
C VAL A 33 -11.36 11.15 10.74
N LYS A 34 -11.11 10.58 11.92
CA LYS A 34 -11.68 11.03 13.20
C LYS A 34 -10.63 11.71 14.07
N ALA A 35 -11.09 12.46 15.06
CA ALA A 35 -10.20 13.06 16.06
C ALA A 35 -9.39 11.97 16.78
N GLY A 36 -8.08 12.16 16.86
CA GLY A 36 -7.15 11.20 17.46
C GLY A 36 -6.69 10.06 16.55
N ASP A 37 -7.18 9.98 15.30
CA ASP A 37 -6.67 9.01 14.35
C ASP A 37 -5.21 9.30 14.00
N THR A 38 -4.43 8.22 13.94
CA THR A 38 -3.08 8.22 13.37
C THR A 38 -3.04 7.25 12.21
N LEU A 39 -2.12 7.48 11.26
CA LEU A 39 -1.91 6.55 10.16
C LEU A 39 -1.61 5.14 10.68
N TRP A 40 -0.87 5.04 11.78
CA TRP A 40 -0.58 3.79 12.48
C TRP A 40 -1.83 3.10 13.03
N ALA A 41 -2.72 3.84 13.70
CA ALA A 41 -3.95 3.29 14.28
C ALA A 41 -4.91 2.80 13.19
N ILE A 42 -5.10 3.59 12.14
CA ILE A 42 -5.89 3.20 10.96
C ILE A 42 -5.27 1.96 10.32
N ALA A 43 -3.95 1.95 10.13
CA ALA A 43 -3.24 0.80 9.59
C ALA A 43 -3.48 -0.45 10.44
N LYS A 44 -3.26 -0.40 11.75
CA LYS A 44 -3.49 -1.52 12.67
C LYS A 44 -4.91 -2.08 12.57
N LYS A 45 -5.91 -1.20 12.44
CA LYS A 45 -7.32 -1.57 12.41
C LYS A 45 -7.74 -2.26 11.12
N HIS A 46 -7.20 -1.83 9.98
CA HIS A 46 -7.65 -2.29 8.66
C HIS A 46 -6.68 -3.26 7.97
N LYS A 47 -5.45 -3.38 8.47
CA LYS A 47 -4.43 -4.29 7.91
C LYS A 47 -4.95 -5.74 7.89
N PRO A 48 -4.92 -6.42 6.75
CA PRO A 48 -5.12 -7.86 6.70
C PRO A 48 -4.14 -8.64 7.58
N LYS A 49 -4.57 -9.76 8.14
CA LYS A 49 -3.74 -10.56 9.04
C LYS A 49 -2.39 -10.95 8.41
N GLN A 50 -2.41 -11.29 7.13
CA GLN A 50 -1.27 -11.84 6.38
C GLN A 50 -0.23 -10.79 5.98
N ILE A 51 -0.57 -9.49 5.97
CA ILE A 51 0.34 -8.44 5.52
C ILE A 51 1.09 -7.83 6.70
N LYS A 52 2.37 -7.46 6.56
CA LYS A 52 3.10 -6.77 7.62
C LYS A 52 2.60 -5.33 7.79
N ILE A 53 2.61 -4.82 9.01
CA ILE A 53 2.11 -3.46 9.30
C ILE A 53 2.88 -2.37 8.54
N ARG A 54 4.20 -2.54 8.38
CA ARG A 54 5.05 -1.61 7.63
C ARG A 54 4.68 -1.56 6.14
N GLU A 55 4.43 -2.73 5.55
CA GLU A 55 3.97 -2.84 4.17
C GLU A 55 2.61 -2.14 4.01
N TYR A 56 1.67 -2.40 4.91
CA TYR A 56 0.35 -1.76 4.82
C TYR A 56 0.41 -0.24 4.96
N ILE A 57 1.24 0.30 5.86
CA ILE A 57 1.43 1.75 5.98
C ILE A 57 2.01 2.34 4.69
N TYR A 58 2.97 1.67 4.06
CA TYR A 58 3.52 2.09 2.77
C TYR A 58 2.43 2.16 1.70
N TYR A 59 1.62 1.11 1.56
CA TYR A 59 0.53 1.07 0.59
C TYR A 59 -0.59 2.05 0.90
N LEU A 60 -0.92 2.22 2.18
CA LEU A 60 -1.91 3.20 2.62
C LEU A 60 -1.50 4.62 2.24
N ARG A 61 -0.20 4.95 2.34
CA ARG A 61 0.32 6.24 1.86
C ARG A 61 0.25 6.35 0.35
N LYS A 62 0.77 5.36 -0.37
CA LYS A 62 0.77 5.33 -1.84
C LYS A 62 -0.65 5.48 -2.42
N LEU A 63 -1.63 4.80 -1.82
CA LEU A 63 -3.04 4.85 -2.23
C LEU A 63 -3.68 6.24 -2.04
N ASN A 64 -3.16 7.02 -1.09
CA ASN A 64 -3.62 8.37 -0.78
C ASN A 64 -2.62 9.43 -1.26
N GLU A 65 -1.92 9.16 -2.37
CA GLU A 65 -1.01 10.12 -3.02
C GLU A 65 0.06 10.68 -2.06
N ASP A 66 0.59 9.79 -1.21
CA ASP A 66 1.57 10.12 -0.17
C ASP A 66 1.11 11.18 0.84
N LYS A 67 -0.20 11.35 1.00
CA LYS A 67 -0.78 12.24 2.03
C LYS A 67 -0.36 11.77 3.42
N VAL A 68 0.63 12.47 3.98
CA VAL A 68 1.15 12.22 5.33
C VAL A 68 0.23 12.82 6.40
N LYS A 69 -0.48 13.89 6.06
CA LYS A 69 -1.32 14.63 6.99
C LYS A 69 -2.76 14.14 6.96
N LEU A 70 -3.19 13.55 8.07
CA LEU A 70 -4.60 13.25 8.32
C LEU A 70 -5.27 14.51 8.87
N ILE A 71 -6.36 14.94 8.23
CA ILE A 71 -7.17 16.07 8.67
C ILE A 71 -8.52 15.50 9.10
N ILE A 72 -9.00 15.90 10.27
CA ILE A 72 -10.27 15.43 10.81
C ILE A 72 -11.40 15.80 9.83
N GLY A 73 -12.27 14.83 9.54
CA GLY A 73 -13.37 14.99 8.60
C GLY A 73 -13.03 14.60 7.16
N ASP A 74 -11.75 14.52 6.78
CA ASP A 74 -11.34 14.10 5.44
C ASP A 74 -11.67 12.62 5.19
N GLU A 75 -11.93 12.29 3.92
CA GLU A 75 -11.95 10.90 3.47
C GLU A 75 -10.58 10.47 2.96
N ILE A 76 -10.10 9.32 3.45
CA ILE A 76 -8.97 8.60 2.87
C ILE A 76 -9.43 7.24 2.34
N LYS A 77 -8.65 6.67 1.43
CA LYS A 77 -8.83 5.32 0.90
C LYS A 77 -8.06 4.32 1.76
N VAL A 78 -8.64 3.16 2.05
CA VAL A 78 -7.97 2.05 2.74
C VAL A 78 -8.23 0.73 2.01
N TYR A 79 -7.26 -0.19 2.01
CA TYR A 79 -7.50 -1.54 1.50
C TYR A 79 -8.21 -2.41 2.54
N LYS A 80 -9.14 -3.24 2.08
CA LYS A 80 -9.84 -4.25 2.86
C LYS A 80 -9.89 -5.56 2.05
N ILE A 81 -9.63 -6.71 2.69
CA ILE A 81 -9.82 -8.01 2.03
C ILE A 81 -11.32 -8.24 1.82
N LYS A 82 -11.70 -8.66 0.60
CA LYS A 82 -13.05 -9.15 0.34
C LYS A 82 -13.23 -10.47 1.08
N SER A 83 -14.24 -10.51 1.94
CA SER A 83 -14.70 -11.73 2.63
C SER A 83 -15.25 -12.74 1.64
#